data_AF-A0A1Y0GZ57-F1
#
_entry.id   AF-A0A1Y0GZ57-F1
#
_cell.length_a   1.000
_cell.length_b   1.000
_cell.length_c   1.000
_cell.angle_alpha   90.00
_cell.angle_beta   90.00
_cell.angle_gamma   90.00
#
_symmetry.space_group_name_H-M   'P 1'
#
loop_
_entity.id
_entity.type
_entity.pdbx_description
1 polymer ?
#
loop_
_entity_poly.entity_id
_entity_poly.type
_entity_poly.pdbx_seq_one_letter_code
_entity_poly.pdbx_strand_id
1 'polypeptide(L)'
;MNRSDIRALLNCCPIVASVQASHNSPLEDPQILLASALASIQEGVHILRLQGVENIRTIKQAVSTPVIGLLKISYPGSEIYITPTKKEVLQLIELGCEIIALDATQRVRPNNENLKDLLNLIHSNGRLAMADCDTFSNITNAIQLGFDIVSTTLSGYTPDFIATSGPNLDLLRAIPESESIILAEGRFAEPWEVSAALRIGAEGVVIGGAINDPIKQTHRFIQATARIQENVVGIDLGGTWLRAGLFSPQAQLINSDRIPAPKTHAERMEFLRSFATLHEANQIGISAGGTINPDTSTVIETKGFIPDYLNQSFFDFDNMILRIRAINDGLATAWGNACHPQFAGTRVATLALGTGVGAGVVDRNRILTDQYGNYPRINDAYLPSGKTIEQTLGGMNLDGPPKTTEDMRELLRAAQIALNLINDQFPEHIVICGGVGLSDWFQKFIPSLSSHAPISISPTARMRA
;
A
#
# COMPACT_ATOMS: atom_id res chain seq x y z
N MET A 1 39.28 3.93 -4.46
CA MET A 1 38.18 3.09 -3.94
C MET A 1 37.63 2.27 -5.09
N ASN A 2 37.36 0.99 -4.88
CA ASN A 2 36.82 0.07 -5.88
C ASN A 2 35.55 -0.64 -5.36
N ARG A 3 34.90 -1.47 -6.19
CA ARG A 3 33.68 -2.22 -5.81
C ARG A 3 33.85 -3.07 -4.55
N SER A 4 34.99 -3.74 -4.37
CA SER A 4 35.27 -4.57 -3.20
C SER A 4 35.34 -3.75 -1.92
N ASP A 5 35.89 -2.54 -1.97
CA ASP A 5 35.90 -1.61 -0.83
C ASP A 5 34.46 -1.23 -0.43
N ILE A 6 33.60 -0.94 -1.42
CA ILE A 6 32.19 -0.62 -1.17
C ILE A 6 31.45 -1.81 -0.56
N ARG A 7 31.66 -3.01 -1.08
CA ARG A 7 31.08 -4.24 -0.50
C ARG A 7 31.51 -4.45 0.95
N ALA A 8 32.78 -4.20 1.26
CA ALA A 8 33.27 -4.31 2.64
C ALA A 8 32.54 -3.33 3.58
N LEU A 9 32.28 -2.10 3.15
CA LEU A 9 31.52 -1.13 3.94
C LEU A 9 30.05 -1.53 4.11
N LEU A 10 29.41 -2.02 3.04
CA LEU A 10 28.02 -2.51 3.08
C LEU A 10 27.87 -3.75 3.96
N ASN A 11 28.88 -4.62 4.02
CA ASN A 11 28.90 -5.78 4.93
C ASN A 11 28.96 -5.36 6.40
N CYS A 12 29.57 -4.21 6.72
CA CYS A 12 29.57 -3.65 8.08
C CYS A 12 28.21 -3.01 8.41
N CYS A 13 27.68 -2.20 7.50
CA CYS A 13 26.37 -1.58 7.62
C CYS A 13 25.72 -1.48 6.24
N PRO A 14 24.66 -2.26 5.96
CA PRO A 14 24.04 -2.32 4.63
C PRO A 14 23.08 -1.15 4.38
N ILE A 15 23.24 -0.03 5.10
CA ILE A 15 22.46 1.19 4.93
C ILE A 15 23.32 2.25 4.28
N VAL A 16 22.77 2.86 3.23
CA VAL A 16 23.29 4.10 2.64
C VAL A 16 22.34 5.22 3.06
N ALA A 17 22.84 6.19 3.83
CA ALA A 17 22.02 7.33 4.24
C ALA A 17 21.95 8.35 3.11
N SER A 18 20.77 8.51 2.51
CA SER A 18 20.52 9.61 1.57
C SER A 18 20.18 10.88 2.36
N VAL A 19 21.12 11.82 2.40
CA VAL A 19 20.99 13.09 3.14
C VAL A 19 20.63 14.19 2.14
N GLN A 20 19.33 14.38 1.94
CA GLN A 20 18.76 15.33 0.99
C GLN A 20 17.53 15.98 1.63
N ALA A 21 17.39 17.30 1.49
CA ALA A 21 16.19 18.01 1.90
C ALA A 21 15.14 18.02 0.76
N SER A 22 13.87 18.15 1.14
CA SER A 22 12.82 18.56 0.22
C SER A 22 13.08 19.99 -0.26
N HIS A 23 12.77 20.31 -1.52
CA HIS A 23 13.00 21.65 -2.07
C HIS A 23 12.19 22.72 -1.33
N ASN A 24 12.80 23.87 -1.07
CA ASN A 24 12.28 24.98 -0.25
C ASN A 24 11.96 24.60 1.20
N SER A 25 12.57 23.52 1.69
CA SER A 25 12.48 23.11 3.09
C SER A 25 13.39 23.98 3.96
N PRO A 26 13.00 24.28 5.22
CA PRO A 26 13.93 24.79 6.23
C PRO A 26 15.16 23.91 6.48
N LEU A 27 15.14 22.65 6.03
CA LEU A 27 16.27 21.72 6.09
C LEU A 27 17.24 21.86 4.91
N GLU A 28 16.91 22.66 3.89
CA GLU A 28 17.76 22.91 2.72
C GLU A 28 18.91 23.88 3.06
N ASP A 29 19.54 23.67 4.23
CA ASP A 29 20.74 24.35 4.71
C ASP A 29 21.88 23.31 4.80
N PRO A 30 23.04 23.55 4.15
CA PRO A 30 24.18 22.64 4.18
C PRO A 30 24.64 22.25 5.60
N GLN A 31 24.53 23.13 6.59
CA GLN A 31 24.93 22.86 7.97
C GLN A 31 23.93 21.93 8.68
N ILE A 32 22.63 22.06 8.38
CA ILE A 32 21.60 21.16 8.90
C ILE A 32 21.76 19.76 8.29
N LEU A 33 22.02 19.69 6.98
CA LEU A 33 22.31 18.44 6.30
C LEU A 33 23.60 17.79 6.81
N LEU A 34 24.64 18.57 7.12
CA LEU A 34 25.84 18.05 7.78
C LEU A 34 25.53 17.44 9.15
N ALA A 35 24.76 18.11 10.00
CA ALA A 35 24.36 17.54 11.29
C ALA A 35 23.60 16.21 11.12
N SER A 36 22.70 16.14 10.13
CA SER A 36 21.95 14.92 9.78
C SER A 36 22.86 13.78 9.28
N ALA A 37 23.84 14.11 8.44
CA ALA A 37 24.84 13.15 7.96
C ALA A 37 25.70 12.60 9.10
N LEU A 38 26.16 13.46 10.02
CA LEU A 38 26.94 13.06 11.18
C LEU A 38 26.14 12.16 12.13
N ALA A 39 24.85 12.45 12.34
CA ALA A 39 23.97 11.58 13.12
C ALA A 39 23.85 10.17 12.50
N SER A 40 23.69 10.08 11.17
CA SER A 40 23.69 8.77 10.49
C SER A 40 25.02 8.03 10.66
N ILE A 41 26.16 8.73 10.53
CA ILE A 41 27.50 8.13 10.70
C ILE A 41 27.71 7.64 12.14
N GLN A 42 27.25 8.39 13.14
CA GLN A 42 27.35 8.01 14.54
C GLN A 42 26.64 6.68 14.85
N GLU A 43 25.54 6.39 14.15
CA GLU A 43 24.79 5.13 14.24
C GLU A 43 25.37 4.01 13.34
N GLY A 44 26.55 4.22 12.76
CA GLY A 44 27.29 3.19 12.02
C GLY A 44 27.08 3.20 10.51
N VAL A 45 26.44 4.23 9.92
CA VAL A 45 26.35 4.35 8.45
C VAL A 45 27.72 4.69 7.86
N HIS A 46 28.12 3.92 6.85
CA HIS A 46 29.45 4.03 6.22
C HIS A 46 29.44 4.58 4.80
N ILE A 47 28.27 4.88 4.22
CA ILE A 47 28.15 5.47 2.88
C ILE A 47 27.04 6.50 2.90
N LEU A 48 27.32 7.69 2.38
CA LEU A 48 26.34 8.76 2.24
C LEU A 48 25.95 8.94 0.78
N ARG A 49 24.67 9.23 0.52
CA ARG A 49 24.19 9.71 -0.78
C ARG A 49 23.77 11.17 -0.65
N LEU A 50 24.45 12.05 -1.37
CA LEU A 50 24.35 13.50 -1.23
C LEU A 50 23.94 14.16 -2.54
N GLN A 51 23.16 15.24 -2.43
CA GLN A 51 22.71 16.03 -3.58
C GLN A 51 23.11 17.50 -3.42
N GLY A 52 23.57 18.09 -4.53
CA GLY A 52 23.82 19.53 -4.64
C GLY A 52 25.26 19.92 -4.30
N VAL A 53 25.80 20.88 -5.07
CA VAL A 53 27.21 21.29 -5.00
C VAL A 53 27.61 21.76 -3.60
N GLU A 54 26.83 22.66 -3.01
CA GLU A 54 27.16 23.26 -1.71
C GLU A 54 27.06 22.25 -0.56
N ASN A 55 26.04 21.40 -0.58
CA ASN A 55 25.84 20.34 0.41
C ASN A 55 26.98 19.33 0.37
N ILE A 56 27.34 18.85 -0.83
CA ILE A 56 28.44 17.89 -1.02
C ILE A 56 29.75 18.50 -0.54
N ARG A 57 30.04 19.76 -0.93
CA ARG A 57 31.25 20.47 -0.51
C ARG A 57 31.34 20.57 1.02
N THR A 58 30.27 21.04 1.64
CA THR A 58 30.20 21.23 3.11
C THR A 58 30.41 19.92 3.84
N ILE A 59 29.71 18.85 3.44
CA ILE A 59 29.75 17.57 4.13
C ILE A 59 31.11 16.89 3.94
N LYS A 60 31.66 16.88 2.72
CA LYS A 60 32.97 16.26 2.46
C LYS A 60 34.14 16.94 3.16
N GLN A 61 34.01 18.21 3.55
CA GLN A 61 35.02 18.87 4.39
C GLN A 61 35.04 18.35 5.82
N ALA A 62 33.94 17.77 6.31
CA ALA A 62 33.77 17.33 7.68
C ALA A 62 33.85 15.80 7.87
N VAL A 63 33.69 15.00 6.80
CA VAL A 63 33.63 13.54 6.90
C VAL A 63 34.58 12.85 5.91
N SER A 64 35.10 11.69 6.31
CA SER A 64 35.89 10.80 5.44
C SER A 64 35.07 9.68 4.80
N THR A 65 33.78 9.59 5.15
CA THR A 65 32.85 8.59 4.65
C THR A 65 32.65 8.74 3.13
N PRO A 66 32.68 7.65 2.35
CA PRO A 66 32.44 7.70 0.91
C PRO A 66 31.10 8.32 0.55
N VAL A 67 31.11 9.14 -0.51
CA VAL A 67 29.94 9.86 -1.00
C VAL A 67 29.53 9.37 -2.39
N ILE A 68 28.27 8.98 -2.49
CA ILE A 68 27.51 8.89 -3.74
C ILE A 68 26.96 10.28 -4.02
N GLY A 69 27.56 10.98 -4.98
CA GLY A 69 27.17 12.33 -5.37
C GLY A 69 26.21 12.34 -6.54
N LEU A 70 25.24 13.26 -6.52
CA LEU A 70 24.37 13.55 -7.65
C LEU A 70 23.97 15.03 -7.71
N LEU A 71 23.58 15.51 -8.89
CA LEU A 71 23.03 16.85 -9.06
C LEU A 71 21.66 16.75 -9.74
N LYS A 72 20.62 17.31 -9.11
CA LYS A 72 19.26 17.36 -9.68
C LYS A 72 19.08 18.66 -10.45
N ILE A 73 19.14 18.60 -11.78
CA ILE A 73 19.06 19.78 -12.66
C ILE A 73 18.08 19.48 -13.79
N SER A 74 17.10 20.34 -14.00
CA SER A 74 16.13 20.21 -15.09
C SER A 74 16.60 20.96 -16.33
N TYR A 75 16.39 20.37 -17.51
CA TYR A 75 16.71 20.97 -18.81
C TYR A 75 15.45 20.99 -19.69
N PRO A 76 15.24 22.06 -20.50
CA PRO A 76 14.15 22.08 -21.46
C PRO A 76 14.21 20.88 -22.42
N GLY A 77 13.08 20.22 -22.65
CA GLY A 77 12.96 19.13 -23.60
C GLY A 77 13.47 17.77 -23.12
N SER A 78 13.77 17.61 -21.83
CA SER A 78 14.16 16.32 -21.24
C SER A 78 13.51 16.11 -19.87
N GLU A 79 13.03 14.89 -19.62
CA GLU A 79 12.54 14.46 -18.31
C GLU A 79 13.67 13.98 -17.37
N ILE A 80 14.88 13.82 -17.91
CA ILE A 80 16.03 13.36 -17.14
C ILE A 80 16.56 14.53 -16.31
N TYR A 81 16.62 14.34 -14.99
CA TYR A 81 17.05 15.38 -14.05
C TYR A 81 18.15 14.95 -13.09
N ILE A 82 18.45 13.66 -12.93
CA ILE A 82 19.54 13.19 -12.05
C ILE A 82 20.84 13.11 -12.83
N THR A 83 21.76 14.04 -12.52
CA THR A 83 23.09 14.21 -13.11
C THR A 83 23.02 14.06 -14.64
N PRO A 84 22.23 14.91 -15.31
CA PRO A 84 21.75 14.63 -16.65
C PRO A 84 22.84 14.75 -17.73
N THR A 85 23.86 15.57 -17.50
CA THR A 85 24.89 15.91 -18.50
C THR A 85 26.32 15.78 -17.98
N LYS A 86 27.28 15.81 -18.91
CA LYS A 86 28.73 15.88 -18.68
C LYS A 86 29.11 17.01 -17.74
N LYS A 87 28.40 18.14 -17.81
CA LYS A 87 28.66 19.31 -16.95
C LYS A 87 28.49 18.95 -15.47
N GLU A 88 27.45 18.20 -15.12
CA GLU A 88 27.19 17.80 -13.74
C GLU A 88 28.16 16.69 -13.30
N VAL A 89 28.51 15.76 -14.19
CA VAL A 89 29.52 14.74 -13.92
C VAL A 89 30.86 15.36 -13.55
N LEU A 90 31.34 16.33 -14.33
CA LEU A 90 32.62 17.01 -14.06
C LEU A 90 32.61 17.76 -12.72
N GLN A 91 31.49 18.42 -12.38
CA GLN A 91 31.34 19.07 -11.07
C GLN A 91 31.43 18.07 -9.92
N LEU A 92 30.80 16.89 -10.03
CA LEU A 92 30.86 15.86 -9.00
C LEU A 92 32.25 15.24 -8.86
N ILE A 93 32.99 15.11 -9.97
CA ILE A 93 34.41 14.70 -9.97
C ILE A 93 35.26 15.74 -9.22
N GLU A 94 35.07 17.02 -9.51
CA GLU A 94 35.79 18.13 -8.86
C GLU A 94 35.51 18.21 -7.36
N LEU A 95 34.26 17.97 -6.95
CA LEU A 95 33.86 17.84 -5.55
C LEU A 95 34.46 16.61 -4.86
N GLY A 96 35.09 15.72 -5.63
CA GLY A 96 35.79 14.54 -5.11
C GLY A 96 34.86 13.39 -4.73
N CYS A 97 33.64 13.31 -5.26
CA CYS A 97 32.73 12.19 -4.99
C CYS A 97 33.38 10.86 -5.42
N GLU A 98 33.31 9.85 -4.55
CA GLU A 98 33.85 8.51 -4.82
C GLU A 98 32.98 7.74 -5.82
N ILE A 99 31.66 7.94 -5.72
CA ILE A 99 30.65 7.35 -6.59
C ILE A 99 29.82 8.49 -7.18
N ILE A 100 29.50 8.40 -8.47
CA ILE A 100 28.64 9.37 -9.18
C ILE A 100 27.38 8.66 -9.65
N ALA A 101 26.22 9.12 -9.15
CA ALA A 101 24.93 8.59 -9.58
C ALA A 101 24.39 9.36 -10.79
N LEU A 102 23.93 8.59 -11.78
CA LEU A 102 23.29 9.05 -13.00
C LEU A 102 21.89 8.45 -13.09
N ASP A 103 20.91 9.21 -13.58
CA ASP A 103 19.75 8.60 -14.22
C ASP A 103 20.28 7.65 -15.30
N ALA A 104 19.88 6.38 -15.32
CA ALA A 104 20.32 5.38 -16.31
C ALA A 104 19.15 4.85 -17.14
N THR A 105 18.06 5.61 -17.21
CA THR A 105 16.92 5.29 -18.09
C THR A 105 17.27 5.52 -19.56
N GLN A 106 16.50 4.89 -20.45
CA GLN A 106 16.62 5.04 -21.91
C GLN A 106 15.89 6.28 -22.46
N ARG A 107 15.40 7.17 -21.59
CA ARG A 107 14.76 8.44 -22.01
C ARG A 107 15.79 9.38 -22.64
N VAL A 108 15.30 10.37 -23.39
CA VAL A 108 16.15 11.33 -24.10
C VAL A 108 16.86 12.25 -23.11
N ARG A 109 18.20 12.26 -23.15
CA ARG A 109 19.04 13.16 -22.36
C ARG A 109 19.11 14.55 -22.97
N PRO A 110 19.35 15.59 -22.15
CA PRO A 110 19.62 16.92 -22.66
C PRO A 110 20.77 16.90 -23.66
N ASN A 111 20.66 17.71 -24.71
CA ASN A 111 21.67 17.81 -25.79
C ASN A 111 21.98 16.48 -26.50
N ASN A 112 21.11 15.46 -26.40
CA ASN A 112 21.34 14.10 -26.90
C ASN A 112 22.64 13.46 -26.37
N GLU A 113 23.05 13.80 -25.15
CA GLU A 113 24.23 13.19 -24.56
C GLU A 113 24.07 11.67 -24.40
N ASN A 114 25.15 10.94 -24.62
CA ASN A 114 25.15 9.49 -24.57
C ASN A 114 25.50 9.00 -23.16
N LEU A 115 24.67 8.10 -22.60
CA LEU A 115 24.89 7.55 -21.27
C LEU A 115 26.24 6.81 -21.12
N LYS A 116 26.68 6.10 -22.17
CA LYS A 116 27.96 5.36 -22.16
C LYS A 116 29.15 6.31 -22.13
N ASP A 117 29.06 7.46 -22.79
CA ASP A 117 30.12 8.48 -22.75
C ASP A 117 30.26 9.09 -21.35
N LEU A 118 29.14 9.32 -20.65
CA LEU A 118 29.14 9.77 -19.25
C LEU A 118 29.75 8.72 -18.32
N LEU A 119 29.39 7.45 -18.50
CA LEU A 119 29.97 6.34 -17.76
C LEU A 119 31.50 6.27 -17.97
N ASN A 120 31.97 6.31 -19.22
CA ASN A 120 33.39 6.29 -19.55
C ASN A 120 34.12 7.51 -18.95
N LEU A 121 33.48 8.68 -18.90
CA LEU A 121 34.04 9.87 -18.26
C LEU A 121 34.24 9.67 -16.75
N ILE A 122 33.27 9.07 -16.05
CA ILE A 122 33.37 8.76 -14.62
C ILE A 122 34.54 7.79 -14.38
N HIS A 123 34.60 6.69 -15.13
CA HIS A 123 35.65 5.67 -15.00
C HIS A 123 37.04 6.19 -15.33
N SER A 124 37.20 7.00 -16.37
CA SER A 124 38.50 7.59 -16.75
C SER A 124 39.05 8.57 -15.70
N ASN A 125 38.19 9.06 -14.80
CA ASN A 125 38.59 9.88 -13.65
C ASN A 125 38.72 9.06 -12.34
N GLY A 126 38.75 7.72 -12.44
CA GLY A 126 38.97 6.82 -11.30
C GLY A 126 37.83 6.80 -10.29
N ARG A 127 36.60 7.17 -10.72
CA ARG A 127 35.39 7.15 -9.89
C ARG A 127 34.51 5.95 -10.26
N LEU A 128 33.67 5.52 -9.32
CA LEU A 128 32.65 4.50 -9.58
C LEU A 128 31.37 5.15 -10.10
N ALA A 129 30.64 4.45 -10.96
CA ALA A 129 29.37 4.92 -11.48
C ALA A 129 28.19 4.14 -10.88
N MET A 130 27.16 4.86 -10.47
CA MET A 130 25.89 4.30 -10.00
C MET A 130 24.78 4.62 -10.99
N ALA A 131 24.04 3.59 -11.40
CA ALA A 131 22.87 3.70 -12.26
C ALA A 131 21.59 3.78 -11.40
N ASP A 132 20.87 4.88 -11.50
CA ASP A 132 19.50 5.00 -11.03
C ASP A 132 18.54 4.51 -12.12
N CYS A 133 17.83 3.40 -11.86
CA CYS A 133 16.95 2.74 -12.83
C CYS A 133 15.50 2.66 -12.32
N ASP A 134 14.57 2.46 -13.25
CA ASP A 134 13.12 2.40 -13.02
C ASP A 134 12.48 1.05 -13.39
N THR A 135 13.01 0.38 -14.41
CA THR A 135 12.48 -0.86 -15.01
C THR A 135 13.56 -1.94 -15.12
N PHE A 136 13.12 -3.20 -15.26
CA PHE A 136 14.02 -4.35 -15.48
C PHE A 136 14.89 -4.18 -16.74
N SER A 137 14.32 -3.59 -17.80
CA SER A 137 15.06 -3.31 -19.04
C SER A 137 16.20 -2.32 -18.81
N ASN A 138 15.94 -1.23 -18.09
CA ASN A 138 16.97 -0.23 -17.80
C ASN A 138 18.04 -0.75 -16.83
N ILE A 139 17.67 -1.60 -15.87
CA ILE A 139 18.62 -2.32 -15.01
C ILE A 139 19.54 -3.22 -15.82
N THR A 140 18.96 -4.06 -16.69
CA THR A 140 19.74 -4.98 -17.53
C THR A 140 20.70 -4.23 -18.45
N ASN A 141 20.24 -3.14 -19.05
CA ASN A 141 21.07 -2.27 -19.88
C ASN A 141 22.21 -1.62 -19.05
N ALA A 142 21.95 -1.12 -17.85
CA ALA A 142 22.99 -0.54 -16.99
C ALA A 142 24.08 -1.56 -16.61
N ILE A 143 23.68 -2.80 -16.29
CA ILE A 143 24.62 -3.91 -16.03
C ILE A 143 25.48 -4.18 -17.28
N GLN A 144 24.86 -4.29 -18.46
CA GLN A 144 25.56 -4.54 -19.72
C GLN A 144 26.52 -3.41 -20.11
N LEU A 145 26.14 -2.15 -19.83
CA LEU A 145 27.01 -1.00 -20.04
C LEU A 145 28.21 -1.00 -19.08
N GLY A 146 28.16 -1.75 -17.98
CA GLY A 146 29.26 -1.88 -17.03
C GLY A 146 29.21 -0.87 -15.88
N PHE A 147 28.02 -0.48 -15.43
CA PHE A 147 27.88 0.29 -14.19
C PHE A 147 28.38 -0.50 -12.98
N ASP A 148 29.09 0.17 -12.07
CA ASP A 148 29.63 -0.48 -10.86
C ASP A 148 28.54 -0.80 -9.84
N ILE A 149 27.55 0.08 -9.76
CA ILE A 149 26.41 0.01 -8.84
C ILE A 149 25.14 0.22 -9.65
N VAL A 150 24.10 -0.57 -9.39
CA VAL A 150 22.77 -0.43 -9.99
C VAL A 150 21.73 -0.33 -8.88
N SER A 151 20.76 0.56 -9.06
CA SER A 151 19.73 0.83 -8.07
C SER A 151 18.34 1.01 -8.64
N THR A 152 17.34 0.75 -7.82
CA THR A 152 15.91 0.83 -8.18
C THR A 152 15.32 2.24 -7.99
N THR A 153 16.16 3.26 -7.84
CA THR A 153 15.82 4.62 -7.40
C THR A 153 14.66 5.25 -8.14
N LEU A 154 14.58 5.08 -9.45
CA LEU A 154 13.58 5.73 -10.31
C LEU A 154 12.31 4.90 -10.48
N SER A 155 12.23 3.70 -9.90
CA SER A 155 11.05 2.85 -10.02
C SER A 155 9.87 3.52 -9.31
N GLY A 156 8.80 3.86 -10.05
CA GLY A 156 7.68 4.65 -9.52
C GLY A 156 7.77 6.16 -9.76
N TYR A 157 8.84 6.63 -10.38
CA TYR A 157 9.09 8.04 -10.67
C TYR A 157 9.18 8.34 -12.17
N THR A 158 8.81 7.38 -13.01
CA THR A 158 8.72 7.49 -14.47
C THR A 158 7.35 7.01 -14.95
N PRO A 159 6.87 7.43 -16.14
CA PRO A 159 5.55 7.05 -16.64
C PRO A 159 5.31 5.54 -16.76
N ASP A 160 6.39 4.76 -16.87
CA ASP A 160 6.35 3.30 -17.06
C ASP A 160 5.86 2.54 -15.81
N PHE A 161 5.92 3.15 -14.63
CA PHE A 161 5.46 2.53 -13.39
C PHE A 161 4.92 3.58 -12.41
N ILE A 162 3.67 3.42 -11.98
CA ILE A 162 3.05 4.29 -10.96
C ILE A 162 3.53 3.84 -9.58
N ALA A 163 4.01 4.79 -8.76
CA ALA A 163 4.49 4.49 -7.42
C ALA A 163 3.45 3.76 -6.55
N THR A 164 3.90 2.72 -5.85
CA THR A 164 3.17 2.08 -4.75
C THR A 164 3.46 2.79 -3.42
N SER A 165 2.74 2.42 -2.35
CA SER A 165 2.97 2.96 -1.00
C SER A 165 4.30 2.54 -0.36
N GLY A 166 5.02 1.57 -0.94
CA GLY A 166 6.29 1.04 -0.45
C GLY A 166 7.33 0.79 -1.57
N PRO A 167 8.45 0.13 -1.27
CA PRO A 167 9.50 -0.16 -2.25
C PRO A 167 9.03 -1.16 -3.31
N ASN A 168 9.63 -1.10 -4.51
CA ASN A 168 9.36 -2.07 -5.58
C ASN A 168 10.21 -3.34 -5.41
N LEU A 169 9.81 -4.20 -4.47
CA LEU A 169 10.52 -5.45 -4.19
C LEU A 169 10.42 -6.47 -5.34
N ASP A 170 9.39 -6.39 -6.18
CA ASP A 170 9.23 -7.28 -7.33
C ASP A 170 10.28 -6.97 -8.41
N LEU A 171 10.52 -5.68 -8.68
CA LEU A 171 11.61 -5.25 -9.55
C LEU A 171 12.97 -5.73 -9.00
N LEU A 172 13.18 -5.61 -7.69
CA LEU A 172 14.41 -6.08 -7.05
C LEU A 172 14.62 -7.60 -7.21
N ARG A 173 13.55 -8.41 -7.08
CA ARG A 173 13.62 -9.86 -7.31
C ARG A 173 13.89 -10.22 -8.77
N ALA A 174 13.51 -9.36 -9.70
CA ALA A 174 13.72 -9.59 -11.12
C ALA A 174 15.17 -9.30 -11.56
N ILE A 175 15.99 -8.61 -10.75
CA ILE A 175 17.36 -8.25 -11.12
C ILE A 175 18.20 -9.53 -11.30
N PRO A 176 18.89 -9.72 -12.44
CA PRO A 176 19.74 -10.88 -12.64
C PRO A 176 21.00 -10.79 -11.77
N GLU A 177 21.61 -11.95 -11.48
CA GLU A 177 22.95 -11.97 -10.89
C GLU A 177 23.93 -11.17 -11.75
N SER A 178 24.76 -10.37 -11.10
CA SER A 178 25.68 -9.44 -11.76
C SER A 178 26.90 -9.19 -10.87
N GLU A 179 28.00 -8.77 -11.48
CA GLU A 179 29.14 -8.24 -10.71
C GLU A 179 28.88 -6.84 -10.14
N SER A 180 27.92 -6.10 -10.71
CA SER A 180 27.49 -4.79 -10.20
C SER A 180 26.91 -4.94 -8.80
N ILE A 181 27.18 -3.97 -7.93
CA ILE A 181 26.58 -3.91 -6.61
C ILE A 181 25.12 -3.49 -6.75
N ILE A 182 24.20 -4.27 -6.18
CA ILE A 182 22.77 -3.96 -6.25
C ILE A 182 22.34 -3.22 -4.98
N LEU A 183 21.91 -1.96 -5.13
CA LEU A 183 21.36 -1.17 -4.04
C LEU A 183 19.83 -1.03 -4.20
N ALA A 184 19.07 -1.46 -3.21
CA ALA A 184 17.64 -1.21 -3.20
C ALA A 184 17.38 0.23 -2.77
N GLU A 185 16.67 1.00 -3.60
CA GLU A 185 16.37 2.40 -3.34
C GLU A 185 14.94 2.75 -3.76
N GLY A 186 14.32 3.66 -3.00
CA GLY A 186 12.98 4.18 -3.25
C GLY A 186 11.95 3.67 -2.25
N ARG A 187 11.34 4.59 -1.49
CA ARG A 187 10.19 4.37 -0.61
C ARG A 187 10.35 3.35 0.53
N PHE A 188 11.58 3.00 0.91
CA PHE A 188 11.83 2.29 2.17
C PHE A 188 11.46 3.17 3.36
N ALA A 189 10.52 2.70 4.17
CA ALA A 189 9.94 3.40 5.31
C ALA A 189 9.85 2.54 6.57
N GLU A 190 9.92 1.20 6.45
CA GLU A 190 9.77 0.28 7.55
C GLU A 190 10.95 -0.71 7.67
N PRO A 191 11.35 -1.14 8.89
CA PRO A 191 12.46 -2.08 9.07
C PRO A 191 12.30 -3.42 8.34
N TRP A 192 11.07 -3.93 8.23
CA TRP A 192 10.80 -5.21 7.55
C TRP A 192 11.08 -5.12 6.04
N GLU A 193 10.95 -3.94 5.44
CA GLU A 193 11.22 -3.72 4.01
C GLU A 193 12.72 -3.82 3.74
N VAL A 194 13.55 -3.21 4.61
CA VAL A 194 15.02 -3.34 4.56
C VAL A 194 15.42 -4.81 4.65
N SER A 195 14.88 -5.51 5.64
CA SER A 195 15.14 -6.94 5.84
C SER A 195 14.71 -7.77 4.62
N ALA A 196 13.61 -7.41 3.97
CA ALA A 196 13.15 -8.08 2.75
C ALA A 196 14.08 -7.82 1.55
N ALA A 197 14.52 -6.58 1.34
CA ALA A 197 15.44 -6.24 0.26
C ALA A 197 16.78 -6.98 0.37
N LEU A 198 17.36 -7.03 1.57
CA LEU A 198 18.60 -7.77 1.82
C LEU A 198 18.44 -9.28 1.57
N ARG A 199 17.31 -9.87 2.00
CA ARG A 199 17.01 -11.29 1.71
C ARG A 199 16.82 -11.59 0.22
N ILE A 200 16.31 -10.62 -0.54
CA ILE A 200 16.14 -10.77 -1.99
C ILE A 200 17.51 -10.80 -2.70
N GLY A 201 18.52 -10.14 -2.14
CA GLY A 201 19.87 -10.10 -2.70
C GLY A 201 20.42 -8.69 -2.93
N ALA A 202 19.73 -7.64 -2.45
CA ALA A 202 20.36 -6.32 -2.41
C ALA A 202 21.57 -6.35 -1.48
N GLU A 203 22.69 -5.79 -1.92
CA GLU A 203 23.90 -5.66 -1.11
C GLU A 203 23.80 -4.49 -0.12
N GLY A 204 22.88 -3.56 -0.35
CA GLY A 204 22.56 -2.47 0.56
C GLY A 204 21.23 -1.79 0.23
N VAL A 205 20.74 -0.96 1.15
CA VAL A 205 19.49 -0.22 1.02
C VAL A 205 19.75 1.26 1.21
N VAL A 206 19.34 2.07 0.23
CA VAL A 206 19.45 3.53 0.29
C VAL A 206 18.17 4.10 0.88
N ILE A 207 18.30 4.78 2.01
CA ILE A 207 17.16 5.33 2.75
C ILE A 207 17.34 6.83 2.92
N GLY A 208 16.37 7.59 2.41
CA GLY A 208 16.32 9.04 2.53
C GLY A 208 15.21 9.49 3.46
N GLY A 209 13.98 9.57 2.93
CA GLY A 209 12.86 10.21 3.60
C GLY A 209 12.51 9.66 4.99
N ALA A 210 12.80 8.38 5.25
CA ALA A 210 12.54 7.74 6.55
C ALA A 210 13.57 8.08 7.63
N ILE A 211 14.78 8.50 7.26
CA ILE A 211 15.87 8.81 8.19
C ILE A 211 16.15 10.32 8.26
N ASN A 212 16.30 10.98 7.11
CA ASN A 212 16.90 12.31 7.03
C ASN A 212 15.92 13.43 6.60
N ASP A 213 14.63 13.16 6.46
CA ASP A 213 13.62 14.15 6.05
C ASP A 213 12.41 14.19 7.01
N PRO A 214 12.53 14.88 8.16
CA PRO A 214 11.43 14.99 9.12
C PRO A 214 10.19 15.69 8.56
N ILE A 215 10.28 16.43 7.45
CA ILE A 215 9.09 17.01 6.79
C ILE A 215 8.26 15.89 6.16
N LYS A 216 8.89 14.98 5.42
CA LYS A 216 8.19 13.81 4.86
C LYS A 216 7.58 12.94 5.97
N GLN A 217 8.30 12.74 7.07
CA GLN A 217 7.76 12.01 8.22
C GLN A 217 6.57 12.73 8.85
N THR A 218 6.68 14.03 9.11
CA THR A 218 5.59 14.84 9.66
C THR A 218 4.36 14.79 8.76
N HIS A 219 4.55 14.93 7.45
CA HIS A 219 3.45 14.84 6.48
C HIS A 219 2.77 13.47 6.52
N ARG A 220 3.54 12.37 6.61
CA ARG A 220 3.00 11.00 6.76
C ARG A 220 2.12 10.87 8.02
N PHE A 221 2.56 11.41 9.15
CA PHE A 221 1.75 11.38 10.38
C PHE A 221 0.53 12.30 10.31
N ILE A 222 0.64 13.49 9.71
CA ILE A 222 -0.50 14.40 9.52
C ILE A 222 -1.57 13.75 8.64
N GLN A 223 -1.21 13.01 7.60
CA GLN A 223 -2.19 12.31 6.75
C GLN A 223 -3.07 11.35 7.56
N ALA A 224 -2.52 10.69 8.60
CA ALA A 224 -3.31 9.83 9.49
C ALA A 224 -4.32 10.61 10.36
N THR A 225 -4.21 11.94 10.43
CA THR A 225 -5.15 12.81 11.16
C THR A 225 -6.29 13.34 10.28
N ALA A 226 -6.30 13.01 8.98
CA ALA A 226 -7.31 13.47 8.05
C ALA A 226 -8.72 13.14 8.57
N ARG A 227 -9.54 14.18 8.73
CA ARG A 227 -10.94 14.05 9.11
C ARG A 227 -11.80 14.24 7.87
N ILE A 228 -12.79 13.37 7.71
CA ILE A 228 -13.90 13.60 6.79
C ILE A 228 -14.51 14.95 7.17
N GLN A 229 -14.72 15.84 6.20
CA GLN A 229 -15.29 17.18 6.42
C GLN A 229 -16.73 17.30 5.92
N GLU A 230 -17.11 16.44 4.98
CA GLU A 230 -18.40 16.47 4.29
C GLU A 230 -19.18 15.21 4.60
N ASN A 231 -20.49 15.23 4.32
CA ASN A 231 -21.28 14.02 4.40
C ASN A 231 -20.82 13.01 3.33
N VAL A 232 -20.84 11.73 3.68
CA VAL A 232 -20.45 10.63 2.80
C VAL A 232 -21.65 9.74 2.56
N VAL A 233 -21.80 9.25 1.33
CA VAL A 233 -22.81 8.25 1.01
C VAL A 233 -22.18 6.85 1.10
N GLY A 234 -22.72 5.98 1.94
CA GLY A 234 -22.38 4.56 1.98
C GLY A 234 -23.44 3.73 1.27
N ILE A 235 -23.01 2.79 0.43
CA ILE A 235 -23.87 1.96 -0.40
C ILE A 235 -23.58 0.48 -0.12
N ASP A 236 -24.65 -0.29 0.03
CA ASP A 236 -24.61 -1.76 0.09
C ASP A 236 -25.33 -2.32 -1.14
N LEU A 237 -24.53 -2.81 -2.10
CA LEU A 237 -24.99 -3.49 -3.31
C LEU A 237 -25.24 -4.98 -3.00
N GLY A 238 -26.34 -5.27 -2.33
CA GLY A 238 -26.75 -6.64 -2.02
C GLY A 238 -27.58 -7.29 -3.12
N GLY A 239 -27.59 -8.63 -3.16
CA GLY A 239 -28.38 -9.40 -4.12
C GLY A 239 -29.90 -9.33 -3.92
N THR A 240 -30.37 -8.91 -2.74
CA THR A 240 -31.81 -8.73 -2.44
C THR A 240 -32.21 -7.27 -2.39
N TRP A 241 -31.39 -6.44 -1.77
CA TRP A 241 -31.64 -5.02 -1.54
C TRP A 241 -30.40 -4.23 -1.94
N LEU A 242 -30.63 -3.11 -2.61
CA LEU A 242 -29.67 -2.03 -2.70
C LEU A 242 -30.01 -1.03 -1.59
N ARG A 243 -29.06 -0.74 -0.71
CA ARG A 243 -29.24 0.22 0.39
C ARG A 243 -28.29 1.40 0.24
N ALA A 244 -28.75 2.58 0.62
CA ALA A 244 -27.93 3.78 0.72
C ALA A 244 -28.07 4.41 2.10
N GLY A 245 -26.99 5.01 2.56
CA GLY A 245 -26.92 5.78 3.79
C GLY A 245 -26.16 7.07 3.60
N LEU A 246 -26.70 8.17 4.11
CA LEU A 246 -25.97 9.42 4.28
C LEU A 246 -25.35 9.43 5.68
N PHE A 247 -24.05 9.64 5.73
CA PHE A 247 -23.27 9.68 6.96
C PHE A 247 -22.69 11.06 7.21
N SER A 248 -22.71 11.50 8.46
CA SER A 248 -22.02 12.72 8.88
C SER A 248 -20.50 12.52 8.87
N PRO A 249 -19.72 13.62 8.91
CA PRO A 249 -18.28 13.59 9.16
C PRO A 249 -17.85 12.80 10.42
N GLN A 250 -18.76 12.62 11.38
CA GLN A 250 -18.55 11.84 12.60
C GLN A 250 -19.02 10.38 12.47
N ALA A 251 -19.23 9.89 11.25
CA ALA A 251 -19.73 8.55 10.93
C ALA A 251 -21.10 8.24 11.58
N GLN A 252 -21.93 9.26 11.76
CA GLN A 252 -23.30 9.07 12.25
C GLN A 252 -24.24 8.96 11.05
N LEU A 253 -25.13 7.97 11.08
CA LEU A 253 -26.18 7.84 10.08
C LEU A 253 -27.16 9.02 10.20
N ILE A 254 -27.31 9.78 9.11
CA ILE A 254 -28.25 10.90 8.98
C ILE A 254 -29.54 10.43 8.30
N ASN A 255 -29.42 9.77 7.15
CA ASN A 255 -30.56 9.32 6.36
C ASN A 255 -30.25 7.99 5.68
N SER A 256 -31.26 7.18 5.39
CA SER A 256 -31.12 5.90 4.72
C SER A 256 -32.28 5.63 3.78
N ASP A 257 -32.00 5.02 2.64
CA ASP A 257 -33.03 4.50 1.73
C ASP A 257 -32.66 3.09 1.24
N ARG A 258 -33.65 2.36 0.74
CA ARG A 258 -33.45 1.05 0.13
C ARG A 258 -34.44 0.79 -0.98
N ILE A 259 -33.97 0.11 -2.02
CA ILE A 259 -34.80 -0.41 -3.12
C ILE A 259 -34.50 -1.90 -3.34
N PRO A 260 -35.44 -2.67 -3.91
CA PRO A 260 -35.13 -4.01 -4.41
C PRO A 260 -33.90 -3.96 -5.33
N ALA A 261 -33.02 -4.96 -5.25
CA ALA A 261 -31.78 -4.97 -6.02
C ALA A 261 -32.05 -4.79 -7.53
N PRO A 262 -31.56 -3.69 -8.16
CA PRO A 262 -31.81 -3.45 -9.57
C PRO A 262 -31.07 -4.45 -10.45
N LYS A 263 -31.67 -4.80 -11.58
CA LYS A 263 -31.17 -5.87 -12.45
C LYS A 263 -30.06 -5.40 -13.38
N THR A 264 -30.06 -4.12 -13.74
CA THR A 264 -29.12 -3.56 -14.72
C THR A 264 -28.12 -2.61 -14.07
N HIS A 265 -26.91 -2.52 -14.66
CA HIS A 265 -25.92 -1.51 -14.29
C HIS A 265 -26.50 -0.10 -14.29
N ALA A 266 -27.24 0.26 -15.35
CA ALA A 266 -27.83 1.59 -15.52
C ALA A 266 -28.77 1.97 -14.36
N GLU A 267 -29.66 1.07 -13.93
CA GLU A 267 -30.57 1.33 -12.81
C GLU A 267 -29.83 1.50 -11.48
N ARG A 268 -28.77 0.71 -11.24
CA ARG A 268 -27.93 0.85 -10.04
C ARG A 268 -27.21 2.20 -10.04
N MET A 269 -26.60 2.56 -11.17
CA MET A 269 -25.91 3.84 -11.31
C MET A 269 -26.87 5.02 -11.18
N GLU A 270 -28.08 4.93 -11.72
CA GLU A 270 -29.10 5.97 -11.61
C GLU A 270 -29.51 6.20 -10.15
N PHE A 271 -29.75 5.14 -9.39
CA PHE A 271 -30.04 5.24 -7.96
C PHE A 271 -28.88 5.89 -7.19
N LEU A 272 -27.64 5.45 -7.45
CA LEU A 272 -26.45 6.02 -6.83
C LEU A 272 -26.33 7.52 -7.09
N ARG A 273 -26.52 7.95 -8.34
CA ARG A 273 -26.48 9.37 -8.75
C ARG A 273 -27.58 10.17 -8.09
N SER A 274 -28.81 9.65 -8.12
CA SER A 274 -29.98 10.30 -7.53
C SER A 274 -29.80 10.52 -6.03
N PHE A 275 -29.35 9.51 -5.30
CA PHE A 275 -29.15 9.61 -3.84
C PHE A 275 -28.00 10.56 -3.48
N ALA A 276 -26.87 10.48 -4.19
CA ALA A 276 -25.73 11.37 -3.96
C ALA A 276 -26.06 12.83 -4.28
N THR A 277 -26.78 13.07 -5.38
CA THR A 277 -27.21 14.42 -5.80
C THR A 277 -28.21 15.01 -4.82
N LEU A 278 -29.21 14.22 -4.38
CA LEU A 278 -30.21 14.64 -3.39
C LEU A 278 -29.58 15.10 -2.08
N HIS A 279 -28.42 14.54 -1.73
CA HIS A 279 -27.72 14.81 -0.47
C HIS A 279 -26.44 15.63 -0.63
N GLU A 280 -26.17 16.18 -1.82
CA GLU A 280 -25.00 17.00 -2.13
C GLU A 280 -23.67 16.33 -1.70
N ALA A 281 -23.61 15.00 -1.78
CA ALA A 281 -22.46 14.23 -1.32
C ALA A 281 -21.43 14.06 -2.44
N ASN A 282 -20.18 14.46 -2.20
CA ASN A 282 -19.09 14.35 -3.16
C ASN A 282 -18.27 13.05 -3.01
N GLN A 283 -18.62 12.20 -2.04
CA GLN A 283 -17.89 10.98 -1.70
C GLN A 283 -18.85 9.81 -1.51
N ILE A 284 -18.53 8.68 -2.13
CA ILE A 284 -19.34 7.47 -2.09
C ILE A 284 -18.46 6.26 -1.72
N GLY A 285 -18.81 5.58 -0.64
CA GLY A 285 -18.31 4.25 -0.31
C GLY A 285 -19.27 3.19 -0.83
N ILE A 286 -18.78 2.18 -1.53
CA ILE A 286 -19.57 1.08 -2.07
C ILE A 286 -19.07 -0.23 -1.48
N SER A 287 -19.99 -1.01 -0.93
CA SER A 287 -19.77 -2.39 -0.55
C SER A 287 -20.53 -3.31 -1.50
N ALA A 288 -19.89 -4.38 -1.95
CA ALA A 288 -20.50 -5.32 -2.89
C ALA A 288 -19.88 -6.73 -2.75
N GLY A 289 -20.63 -7.76 -3.13
CA GLY A 289 -20.12 -9.14 -3.11
C GLY A 289 -19.10 -9.40 -4.23
N GLY A 290 -18.17 -10.32 -3.99
CA GLY A 290 -17.08 -10.66 -4.91
C GLY A 290 -15.73 -10.13 -4.44
N THR A 291 -14.77 -10.01 -5.36
CA THR A 291 -13.41 -9.53 -5.08
C THR A 291 -13.19 -8.21 -5.77
N ILE A 292 -12.83 -7.20 -4.99
CA ILE A 292 -12.67 -5.83 -5.45
C ILE A 292 -11.31 -5.34 -4.97
N ASN A 293 -10.51 -4.82 -5.90
CA ASN A 293 -9.23 -4.23 -5.56
C ASN A 293 -9.46 -2.95 -4.72
N PRO A 294 -8.95 -2.89 -3.47
CA PRO A 294 -9.23 -1.78 -2.57
C PRO A 294 -8.56 -0.46 -2.99
N ASP A 295 -7.52 -0.51 -3.80
CA ASP A 295 -6.78 0.67 -4.29
C ASP A 295 -7.42 1.23 -5.56
N THR A 296 -7.81 0.35 -6.51
CA THR A 296 -8.36 0.76 -7.82
C THR A 296 -9.87 0.70 -7.91
N SER A 297 -10.55 0.16 -6.89
CA SER A 297 -11.99 -0.12 -6.89
C SER A 297 -12.45 -0.98 -8.08
N THR A 298 -11.53 -1.69 -8.74
CA THR A 298 -11.83 -2.57 -9.88
C THR A 298 -12.37 -3.89 -9.37
N VAL A 299 -13.48 -4.36 -9.95
CA VAL A 299 -14.05 -5.67 -9.61
C VAL A 299 -13.33 -6.77 -10.36
N ILE A 300 -12.64 -7.65 -9.63
CA ILE A 300 -11.85 -8.77 -10.15
C ILE A 300 -12.70 -10.05 -10.26
N GLU A 301 -13.64 -10.24 -9.34
CA GLU A 301 -14.60 -11.35 -9.36
C GLU A 301 -15.97 -10.84 -8.95
N THR A 302 -17.01 -11.25 -9.67
CA THR A 302 -18.39 -10.83 -9.41
C THR A 302 -19.21 -11.97 -8.80
N LYS A 303 -20.22 -11.61 -8.01
CA LYS A 303 -21.34 -12.51 -7.69
C LYS A 303 -22.43 -12.33 -8.76
N GLY A 304 -23.31 -13.32 -8.91
CA GLY A 304 -24.30 -13.38 -10.00
C GLY A 304 -25.30 -12.21 -10.09
N PHE A 305 -25.37 -11.33 -9.09
CA PHE A 305 -26.23 -10.15 -9.05
C PHE A 305 -25.56 -8.85 -9.54
N ILE A 306 -24.24 -8.86 -9.80
CA ILE A 306 -23.49 -7.75 -10.41
C ILE A 306 -22.54 -8.24 -11.54
N PRO A 307 -22.98 -9.12 -12.45
CA PRO A 307 -22.11 -9.77 -13.43
C PRO A 307 -21.41 -8.80 -14.39
N ASP A 308 -22.04 -7.65 -14.61
CA ASP A 308 -21.67 -6.56 -15.51
C ASP A 308 -20.55 -5.65 -14.99
N TYR A 309 -20.10 -5.81 -13.74
CA TYR A 309 -18.97 -5.03 -13.20
C TYR A 309 -17.60 -5.70 -13.39
N LEU A 310 -17.53 -6.91 -13.95
CA LEU A 310 -16.26 -7.62 -14.11
C LEU A 310 -15.25 -6.77 -14.91
N ASN A 311 -14.06 -6.56 -14.35
CA ASN A 311 -12.98 -5.71 -14.87
C ASN A 311 -13.35 -4.23 -15.04
N GLN A 312 -14.46 -3.78 -14.48
CA GLN A 312 -14.83 -2.37 -14.44
C GLN A 312 -14.50 -1.79 -13.06
N SER A 313 -14.21 -0.49 -13.05
CA SER A 313 -14.20 0.29 -11.83
C SER A 313 -15.50 1.08 -11.72
N PHE A 314 -15.92 1.37 -10.50
CA PHE A 314 -17.08 2.22 -10.25
C PHE A 314 -16.84 3.69 -10.67
N PHE A 315 -15.61 4.08 -11.03
CA PHE A 315 -15.18 5.46 -11.29
C PHE A 315 -15.79 6.16 -12.51
N ASP A 316 -16.54 5.48 -13.39
CA ASP A 316 -17.06 6.07 -14.63
C ASP A 316 -18.33 6.92 -14.38
N PHE A 317 -18.15 8.06 -13.70
CA PHE A 317 -19.14 9.13 -13.65
C PHE A 317 -18.79 10.18 -14.72
N ASP A 318 -19.53 10.17 -15.82
CA ASP A 318 -19.50 11.20 -16.88
C ASP A 318 -19.85 12.61 -16.34
N ASN A 319 -18.89 13.27 -15.68
CA ASN A 319 -18.89 14.68 -15.24
C ASN A 319 -19.38 15.03 -13.82
N MET A 320 -19.29 14.14 -12.83
CA MET A 320 -19.34 14.55 -11.41
C MET A 320 -18.01 14.24 -10.72
N ILE A 321 -17.52 15.16 -9.89
CA ILE A 321 -16.32 15.01 -9.04
C ILE A 321 -16.63 14.09 -7.84
N LEU A 322 -17.24 12.93 -8.10
CA LEU A 322 -17.55 11.94 -7.07
C LEU A 322 -16.32 11.10 -6.82
N ARG A 323 -15.78 11.16 -5.60
CA ARG A 323 -14.74 10.24 -5.16
C ARG A 323 -15.39 8.96 -4.69
N ILE A 324 -15.28 7.91 -5.49
CA ILE A 324 -15.80 6.58 -5.14
C ILE A 324 -14.69 5.72 -4.56
N ARG A 325 -15.03 4.90 -3.57
CA ARG A 325 -14.25 3.72 -3.25
C ARG A 325 -15.17 2.52 -3.12
N ALA A 326 -14.77 1.40 -3.71
CA ALA A 326 -15.49 0.15 -3.60
C ALA A 326 -14.63 -0.93 -2.96
N ILE A 327 -15.23 -1.74 -2.08
CA ILE A 327 -14.60 -2.90 -1.44
C ILE A 327 -15.62 -4.03 -1.26
N ASN A 328 -15.13 -5.24 -0.99
CA ASN A 328 -15.99 -6.37 -0.68
C ASN A 328 -16.89 -6.07 0.56
N ASP A 329 -18.13 -6.56 0.55
CA ASP A 329 -19.13 -6.40 1.61
C ASP A 329 -18.71 -6.96 2.99
N GLY A 330 -18.12 -8.15 3.03
CA GLY A 330 -17.51 -8.71 4.24
C GLY A 330 -16.33 -7.88 4.75
N LEU A 331 -15.49 -7.38 3.85
CA LEU A 331 -14.37 -6.48 4.20
C LEU A 331 -14.86 -5.11 4.69
N ALA A 332 -15.90 -4.54 4.07
CA ALA A 332 -16.53 -3.30 4.52
C ALA A 332 -17.11 -3.44 5.92
N THR A 333 -17.79 -4.56 6.18
CA THR A 333 -18.31 -4.88 7.50
C THR A 333 -17.19 -5.03 8.53
N ALA A 334 -16.07 -5.67 8.16
CA ALA A 334 -14.90 -5.78 9.02
C ALA A 334 -14.26 -4.42 9.31
N TRP A 335 -14.15 -3.56 8.29
CA TRP A 335 -13.66 -2.19 8.42
C TRP A 335 -14.52 -1.34 9.34
N GLY A 336 -15.85 -1.36 9.15
CA GLY A 336 -16.80 -0.64 9.99
C GLY A 336 -16.69 -1.02 11.46
N ASN A 337 -16.53 -2.32 11.76
CA ASN A 337 -16.29 -2.78 13.13
C ASN A 337 -14.92 -2.32 13.65
N ALA A 338 -13.84 -2.46 12.88
CA ALA A 338 -12.50 -2.04 13.30
C ALA A 338 -12.37 -0.53 13.58
N CYS A 339 -13.19 0.29 12.90
CA CYS A 339 -13.30 1.73 13.15
C CYS A 339 -13.96 2.08 14.49
N HIS A 340 -14.58 1.11 15.20
CA HIS A 340 -15.18 1.39 16.49
C HIS A 340 -14.10 1.73 17.54
N PRO A 341 -14.25 2.80 18.34
CA PRO A 341 -13.21 3.24 19.29
C PRO A 341 -12.70 2.14 20.25
N GLN A 342 -13.58 1.21 20.63
CA GLN A 342 -13.21 0.09 21.52
C GLN A 342 -12.21 -0.89 20.91
N PHE A 343 -12.05 -0.90 19.59
CA PHE A 343 -11.13 -1.78 18.86
C PHE A 343 -9.99 -1.03 18.18
N ALA A 344 -9.90 0.30 18.40
CA ALA A 344 -8.89 1.13 17.75
C ALA A 344 -7.47 0.64 18.07
N GLY A 345 -6.64 0.48 17.03
CA GLY A 345 -5.25 0.04 17.17
C GLY A 345 -5.07 -1.47 17.42
N THR A 346 -6.14 -2.26 17.34
CA THR A 346 -6.09 -3.72 17.50
C THR A 346 -6.25 -4.45 16.17
N ARG A 347 -5.98 -5.76 16.16
CA ARG A 347 -6.36 -6.66 15.08
C ARG A 347 -7.77 -7.21 15.30
N VAL A 348 -8.70 -6.85 14.42
CA VAL A 348 -10.12 -7.22 14.51
C VAL A 348 -10.48 -8.17 13.38
N ALA A 349 -11.02 -9.33 13.70
CA ALA A 349 -11.68 -10.18 12.73
C ALA A 349 -13.20 -10.06 12.84
N THR A 350 -13.89 -10.09 11.72
CA THR A 350 -15.35 -10.01 11.66
C THR A 350 -15.92 -11.21 10.93
N LEU A 351 -16.99 -11.79 11.49
CA LEU A 351 -17.87 -12.75 10.84
C LEU A 351 -19.27 -12.12 10.70
N ALA A 352 -19.67 -11.82 9.48
CA ALA A 352 -20.96 -11.25 9.15
C ALA A 352 -21.91 -12.35 8.66
N LEU A 353 -23.06 -12.49 9.34
CA LEU A 353 -24.08 -13.49 9.07
C LEU A 353 -25.37 -12.81 8.58
N GLY A 354 -25.62 -12.85 7.29
CA GLY A 354 -26.80 -12.31 6.63
C GLY A 354 -27.46 -13.36 5.74
N THR A 355 -28.05 -12.93 4.62
CA THR A 355 -28.45 -13.85 3.54
C THR A 355 -27.27 -14.70 3.06
N GLY A 356 -26.07 -14.13 3.04
CA GLY A 356 -24.80 -14.83 2.86
C GLY A 356 -23.91 -14.71 4.11
N VAL A 357 -22.66 -15.15 3.97
CA VAL A 357 -21.63 -15.03 5.01
C VAL A 357 -20.51 -14.15 4.49
N GLY A 358 -20.20 -13.08 5.22
CA GLY A 358 -19.05 -12.23 4.97
C GLY A 358 -17.99 -12.44 6.05
N ALA A 359 -16.72 -12.31 5.69
CA ALA A 359 -15.65 -12.32 6.67
C ALA A 359 -14.52 -11.37 6.25
N GLY A 360 -13.84 -10.81 7.24
CA GLY A 360 -12.71 -9.92 7.00
C GLY A 360 -11.86 -9.76 8.25
N VAL A 361 -10.60 -9.39 8.04
CA VAL A 361 -9.66 -9.09 9.12
C VAL A 361 -9.06 -7.72 8.85
N VAL A 362 -9.04 -6.88 9.87
CA VAL A 362 -8.40 -5.58 9.87
C VAL A 362 -7.29 -5.62 10.90
N ASP A 363 -6.04 -5.47 10.46
CA ASP A 363 -4.88 -5.35 11.34
C ASP A 363 -4.52 -3.87 11.48
N ARG A 364 -4.78 -3.26 12.64
CA ARG A 364 -4.32 -1.90 12.98
C ARG A 364 -4.63 -0.87 11.87
N ASN A 365 -5.91 -0.72 11.52
CA ASN A 365 -6.41 0.14 10.43
C ASN A 365 -5.93 -0.25 9.02
N ARG A 366 -5.53 -1.50 8.80
CA ARG A 366 -5.26 -2.05 7.47
C ARG A 366 -6.12 -3.28 7.22
N ILE A 367 -6.98 -3.23 6.21
CA ILE A 367 -7.72 -4.42 5.75
C ILE A 367 -6.70 -5.43 5.22
N LEU A 368 -6.79 -6.69 5.67
CA LEU A 368 -5.93 -7.77 5.22
C LEU A 368 -6.45 -8.33 3.90
N THR A 369 -5.86 -7.85 2.81
CA THR A 369 -6.00 -8.40 1.46
C THR A 369 -4.64 -8.56 0.80
N ASP A 370 -4.59 -9.31 -0.29
CA ASP A 370 -3.50 -9.16 -1.26
C ASP A 370 -3.67 -7.88 -2.12
N GLN A 371 -2.75 -7.66 -3.06
CA GLN A 371 -2.76 -6.51 -3.97
C GLN A 371 -3.92 -6.48 -4.96
N TYR A 372 -4.67 -7.58 -5.11
CA TYR A 372 -5.83 -7.69 -5.99
C TYR A 372 -7.15 -7.63 -5.22
N GLY A 373 -7.08 -7.51 -3.88
CA GLY A 373 -8.25 -7.51 -3.01
C GLY A 373 -8.73 -8.89 -2.58
N ASN A 374 -7.95 -9.97 -2.85
CA ASN A 374 -8.28 -11.28 -2.32
C ASN A 374 -8.12 -11.28 -0.80
N TYR A 375 -9.08 -11.93 -0.14
CA TYR A 375 -9.16 -12.06 1.31
C TYR A 375 -9.26 -13.56 1.68
N PRO A 376 -9.19 -13.93 2.97
CA PRO A 376 -9.17 -15.34 3.38
C PRO A 376 -10.36 -16.22 2.96
N ARG A 377 -11.46 -15.63 2.45
CA ARG A 377 -12.65 -16.32 1.92
C ARG A 377 -13.18 -17.43 2.83
N ILE A 378 -13.30 -17.12 4.13
CA ILE A 378 -13.80 -18.07 5.13
C ILE A 378 -15.20 -18.60 4.74
N ASN A 379 -16.02 -17.77 4.12
CA ASN A 379 -17.35 -18.14 3.62
C ASN A 379 -17.32 -19.25 2.54
N ASP A 380 -16.25 -19.35 1.75
CA ASP A 380 -16.12 -20.33 0.66
C ASP A 380 -15.51 -21.67 1.15
N ALA A 381 -15.09 -21.77 2.41
CA ALA A 381 -14.49 -22.99 2.96
C ALA A 381 -15.50 -24.14 3.02
N TYR A 382 -15.06 -25.34 2.64
CA TYR A 382 -15.89 -26.55 2.66
C TYR A 382 -15.96 -27.19 4.05
N LEU A 383 -17.16 -27.61 4.42
CA LEU A 383 -17.44 -28.43 5.59
C LEU A 383 -17.34 -29.91 5.24
N PRO A 384 -17.19 -30.81 6.23
CA PRO A 384 -17.23 -32.26 6.02
C PRO A 384 -18.53 -32.77 5.36
N SER A 385 -19.62 -32.00 5.42
CA SER A 385 -20.88 -32.31 4.72
C SER A 385 -20.82 -32.06 3.21
N GLY A 386 -19.74 -31.47 2.69
CA GLY A 386 -19.58 -31.11 1.28
C GLY A 386 -20.21 -29.76 0.90
N LYS A 387 -20.92 -29.11 1.83
CA LYS A 387 -21.41 -27.73 1.69
C LYS A 387 -20.33 -26.73 2.11
N THR A 388 -20.38 -25.52 1.58
CA THR A 388 -19.56 -24.41 2.10
C THR A 388 -20.13 -23.85 3.40
N ILE A 389 -19.32 -23.06 4.10
CA ILE A 389 -19.75 -22.29 5.27
C ILE A 389 -20.89 -21.33 4.88
N GLU A 390 -20.80 -20.64 3.75
CA GLU A 390 -21.87 -19.77 3.24
C GLU A 390 -23.16 -20.54 2.97
N GLN A 391 -23.10 -21.71 2.33
CA GLN A 391 -24.27 -22.54 2.05
C GLN A 391 -24.96 -23.07 3.31
N THR A 392 -24.24 -23.13 4.43
CA THR A 392 -24.74 -23.69 5.69
C THR A 392 -25.20 -22.60 6.66
N LEU A 393 -24.44 -21.52 6.80
CA LEU A 393 -24.74 -20.42 7.73
C LEU A 393 -25.47 -19.23 7.08
N GLY A 394 -25.53 -19.16 5.74
CA GLY A 394 -26.28 -18.12 5.03
C GLY A 394 -27.77 -18.21 5.31
N GLY A 395 -28.42 -17.06 5.52
CA GLY A 395 -29.84 -16.95 5.85
C GLY A 395 -30.18 -17.26 7.32
N MET A 396 -29.22 -17.75 8.11
CA MET A 396 -29.44 -18.18 9.50
C MET A 396 -29.96 -17.06 10.42
N ASN A 397 -29.68 -15.79 10.10
CA ASN A 397 -30.17 -14.65 10.86
C ASN A 397 -31.63 -14.26 10.52
N LEU A 398 -32.19 -14.80 9.43
CA LEU A 398 -33.56 -14.53 8.97
C LEU A 398 -34.57 -15.57 9.46
N ASP A 399 -34.10 -16.79 9.78
CA ASP A 399 -34.96 -17.92 10.16
C ASP A 399 -35.04 -18.15 11.68
N GLY A 400 -36.15 -18.76 12.11
CA GLY A 400 -36.32 -19.30 13.46
C GLY A 400 -35.30 -20.39 13.80
N PRO A 401 -35.26 -20.89 15.05
CA PRO A 401 -34.31 -21.94 15.42
C PRO A 401 -34.45 -23.17 14.52
N PRO A 402 -33.37 -23.93 14.27
CA PRO A 402 -33.41 -25.12 13.44
C PRO A 402 -34.49 -26.10 13.92
N LYS A 403 -35.23 -26.69 12.98
CA LYS A 403 -36.36 -27.57 13.30
C LYS A 403 -35.92 -28.91 13.87
N THR A 404 -34.71 -29.36 13.55
CA THR A 404 -34.16 -30.64 14.03
C THR A 404 -32.87 -30.42 14.82
N THR A 405 -32.59 -31.34 15.74
CA THR A 405 -31.34 -31.36 16.51
C THR A 405 -30.12 -31.57 15.62
N GLU A 406 -30.27 -32.29 14.51
CA GLU A 406 -29.16 -32.56 13.59
C GLU A 406 -28.78 -31.31 12.79
N ASP A 407 -29.77 -30.58 12.26
CA ASP A 407 -29.53 -29.28 11.60
C ASP A 407 -28.85 -28.30 12.56
N MET A 408 -29.28 -28.30 13.82
CA MET A 408 -28.68 -27.48 14.86
C MET A 408 -27.21 -27.84 15.11
N ARG A 409 -26.86 -29.13 15.15
CA ARG A 409 -25.46 -29.56 15.29
C ARG A 409 -24.63 -29.20 14.06
N GLU A 410 -25.17 -29.37 12.86
CA GLU A 410 -24.47 -29.01 11.61
C GLU A 410 -24.15 -27.50 11.61
N LEU A 411 -25.11 -26.66 11.98
CA LEU A 411 -24.95 -25.21 12.07
C LEU A 411 -23.91 -24.80 13.13
N LEU A 412 -24.00 -25.34 14.35
CA LEU A 412 -23.03 -25.03 15.40
C LEU A 412 -21.62 -25.50 15.03
N ARG A 413 -21.50 -26.65 14.37
CA ARG A 413 -20.22 -27.15 13.86
C ARG A 413 -19.67 -26.22 12.78
N ALA A 414 -20.51 -25.76 11.86
CA ALA A 414 -20.11 -24.82 10.82
C ALA A 414 -19.65 -23.47 11.42
N ALA A 415 -20.38 -22.94 12.40
CA ALA A 415 -20.01 -21.72 13.13
C ALA A 415 -18.68 -21.89 13.87
N GLN A 416 -18.46 -23.03 14.53
CA GLN A 416 -17.19 -23.33 15.21
C GLN A 416 -16.02 -23.45 14.22
N ILE A 417 -16.23 -24.06 13.04
CA ILE A 417 -15.20 -24.15 12.00
C ILE A 417 -14.88 -22.75 11.44
N ALA A 418 -15.90 -21.94 11.14
CA ALA A 418 -15.70 -20.55 10.70
C ALA A 418 -14.89 -19.75 11.74
N LEU A 419 -15.22 -19.92 13.02
CA LEU A 419 -14.53 -19.26 14.12
C LEU A 419 -13.09 -19.75 14.28
N ASN A 420 -12.82 -21.04 14.06
CA ASN A 420 -11.45 -21.58 14.07
C ASN A 420 -10.61 -20.97 12.94
N LEU A 421 -11.16 -20.90 11.73
CA LEU A 421 -10.48 -20.26 10.59
C LEU A 421 -10.20 -18.78 10.84
N ILE A 422 -11.11 -18.08 11.54
CA ILE A 422 -10.90 -16.71 12.00
C ILE A 422 -9.81 -16.63 13.07
N ASN A 423 -9.81 -17.54 14.06
CA ASN A 423 -8.80 -17.59 15.10
C ASN A 423 -7.39 -17.81 14.52
N ASP A 424 -7.27 -18.59 13.45
CA ASP A 424 -6.02 -18.81 12.73
C ASP A 424 -5.50 -17.55 12.02
N GLN A 425 -6.33 -16.50 11.94
CA GLN A 425 -5.91 -15.15 11.56
C GLN A 425 -5.44 -14.32 12.76
N PHE A 426 -5.23 -14.92 13.93
CA PHE A 426 -4.69 -14.29 15.14
C PHE A 426 -5.30 -12.92 15.50
N PRO A 427 -6.64 -12.77 15.54
CA PRO A 427 -7.26 -11.53 15.98
C PRO A 427 -7.08 -11.32 17.48
N GLU A 428 -7.02 -10.06 17.90
CA GLU A 428 -7.17 -9.66 19.30
C GLU A 428 -8.66 -9.59 19.69
N HIS A 429 -9.53 -9.29 18.72
CA HIS A 429 -10.97 -9.24 18.90
C HIS A 429 -11.71 -9.89 17.74
N ILE A 430 -12.77 -10.65 18.06
CA ILE A 430 -13.67 -11.21 17.06
C ILE A 430 -15.02 -10.53 17.20
N VAL A 431 -15.54 -10.01 16.10
CA VAL A 431 -16.88 -9.44 16.04
C VAL A 431 -17.78 -10.34 15.21
N ILE A 432 -18.86 -10.82 15.81
CA ILE A 432 -19.92 -11.52 15.09
C ILE A 432 -21.09 -10.56 14.94
N CYS A 433 -21.56 -10.37 13.72
CA CYS A 433 -22.68 -9.46 13.42
C CYS A 433 -23.61 -10.08 12.38
N GLY A 434 -24.80 -9.52 12.22
CA GLY A 434 -25.68 -9.89 11.11
C GLY A 434 -26.28 -8.67 10.42
N GLY A 435 -26.66 -8.79 9.14
CA GLY A 435 -27.06 -7.63 8.31
C GLY A 435 -28.32 -6.89 8.81
N VAL A 436 -29.17 -7.56 9.59
CA VAL A 436 -30.34 -6.95 10.28
C VAL A 436 -30.33 -7.24 11.78
N GLY A 437 -29.17 -7.63 12.32
CA GLY A 437 -29.02 -8.24 13.64
C GLY A 437 -28.84 -9.77 13.52
N LEU A 438 -28.39 -10.38 14.62
CA LEU A 438 -28.33 -11.83 14.77
C LEU A 438 -29.64 -12.34 15.38
N SER A 439 -30.07 -13.55 15.03
CA SER A 439 -31.24 -14.17 15.63
C SER A 439 -31.02 -14.44 17.12
N ASP A 440 -32.05 -14.24 17.95
CA ASP A 440 -31.96 -14.42 19.41
C ASP A 440 -31.50 -15.81 19.82
N TRP A 441 -31.89 -16.82 19.04
CA TRP A 441 -31.49 -18.20 19.31
C TRP A 441 -29.99 -18.38 19.10
N PHE A 442 -29.42 -17.82 18.03
CA PHE A 442 -28.00 -17.95 17.74
C PHE A 442 -27.14 -17.15 18.73
N GLN A 443 -27.58 -15.95 19.11
CA GLN A 443 -26.90 -15.15 20.14
C GLN A 443 -26.68 -15.91 21.45
N LYS A 444 -27.63 -16.77 21.84
CA LYS A 444 -27.52 -17.64 23.03
C LYS A 444 -26.47 -18.74 22.91
N PHE A 445 -26.09 -19.13 21.69
CA PHE A 445 -25.07 -20.15 21.44
C PHE A 445 -23.66 -19.57 21.28
N ILE A 446 -23.51 -18.29 20.98
CA ILE A 446 -22.18 -17.66 20.84
C ILE A 446 -21.27 -17.90 22.06
N PRO A 447 -21.74 -17.79 23.32
CA PRO A 447 -20.92 -18.08 24.49
C PRO A 447 -20.43 -19.54 24.59
N SER A 448 -21.06 -20.47 23.86
CA SER A 448 -20.65 -21.88 23.82
C SER A 448 -19.58 -22.18 22.75
N LEU A 449 -19.31 -21.22 21.85
CA LEU A 449 -18.27 -21.36 20.84
C LEU A 449 -16.90 -21.14 21.47
N SER A 450 -15.96 -22.03 21.17
CA SER A 450 -14.58 -21.92 21.65
C SER A 450 -13.79 -20.94 20.78
N SER A 451 -13.18 -19.94 21.41
CA SER A 451 -12.22 -19.05 20.76
C SER A 451 -11.15 -18.61 21.75
N HIS A 452 -9.95 -18.34 21.24
CA HIS A 452 -8.86 -17.76 22.01
C HIS A 452 -8.96 -16.24 22.14
N ALA A 453 -9.69 -15.58 21.23
CA ALA A 453 -9.93 -14.14 21.27
C ALA A 453 -11.34 -13.86 21.83
N PRO A 454 -11.53 -12.75 22.56
CA PRO A 454 -12.85 -12.35 23.03
C PRO A 454 -13.80 -12.11 21.85
N ILE A 455 -14.99 -12.72 21.93
CA ILE A 455 -16.07 -12.56 20.97
C ILE A 455 -17.00 -11.45 21.44
N SER A 456 -17.21 -10.45 20.57
CA SER A 456 -18.20 -9.39 20.74
C SER A 456 -19.31 -9.55 19.72
N ILE A 457 -20.56 -9.35 20.14
CA ILE A 457 -21.68 -9.23 19.22
C ILE A 457 -21.81 -7.74 18.88
N SER A 458 -21.76 -7.38 17.59
CA SER A 458 -21.91 -5.98 17.20
C SER A 458 -23.33 -5.49 17.52
N PRO A 459 -23.50 -4.40 18.28
CA PRO A 459 -24.82 -3.84 18.60
C PRO A 459 -25.49 -3.18 17.39
N THR A 460 -24.76 -2.96 16.29
CA THR A 460 -25.22 -2.17 15.14
C THR A 460 -24.96 -2.89 13.81
N ALA A 461 -25.96 -3.64 13.36
CA ALA A 461 -26.16 -4.01 11.95
C ALA A 461 -26.59 -2.81 11.09
N ARG A 462 -27.15 -1.78 11.72
CA ARG A 462 -27.70 -0.62 11.02
C ARG A 462 -26.58 0.37 10.78
N MET A 463 -25.92 0.19 9.63
CA MET A 463 -25.28 1.24 8.88
C MET A 463 -24.12 1.92 9.63
N ARG A 464 -22.97 1.26 9.65
CA ARG A 464 -21.66 1.91 9.72
C ARG A 464 -20.71 1.19 8.77
N ALA A 465 -21.18 0.98 7.54
CA ALA A 465 -20.38 0.47 6.43
C ALA A 465 -19.64 1.64 5.78
#